data_AF-A0A958QC83-F1
#
_entry.id   AF-A0A958QC83-F1
#
_cell.length_a   1.000
_cell.length_b   1.000
_cell.length_c   1.000
_cell.angle_alpha   90.00
_cell.angle_beta   90.00
_cell.angle_gamma   90.00
#
_symmetry.space_group_name_H-M   'P 1'
#
loop_
_entity.id
_entity.type
_entity.pdbx_description
1 polymer ?
#
loop_
_entity_poly.entity_id
_entity_poly.type
_entity_poly.pdbx_seq_one_letter_code
_entity_poly.pdbx_strand_id
1 'polypeptide(L)' 'TVQPTALVEEALKILGDHRIDQVIVIDSDLHPIGLLDIQDILNLKI' A
#
# COMPACT_ATOMS: atom_id res chain seq x y z
N THR A 1 4.50 4.75 -3.76
CA THR A 1 3.10 4.65 -4.20
C THR A 1 2.88 3.25 -4.77
N VAL A 2 1.65 2.77 -4.82
CA VAL A 2 1.30 1.46 -5.42
C VAL A 2 0.10 1.57 -6.34
N GLN A 3 -0.03 0.64 -7.27
CA GLN A 3 -1.23 0.51 -8.10
C GLN A 3 -2.36 -0.19 -7.32
N PRO A 4 -3.64 0.03 -7.67
CA PRO A 4 -4.77 -0.52 -6.93
C PRO A 4 -4.91 -2.03 -7.10
N THR A 5 -4.30 -2.58 -8.15
CA THR A 5 -4.26 -4.00 -8.48
C THR A 5 -3.01 -4.71 -7.96
N ALA A 6 -2.10 -4.00 -7.29
CA ALA A 6 -0.89 -4.58 -6.71
C ALA A 6 -1.24 -5.57 -5.60
N LEU A 7 -0.42 -6.61 -5.46
CA LEU A 7 -0.59 -7.56 -4.37
C LEU A 7 -0.19 -6.91 -3.04
N VAL A 8 -0.84 -7.34 -1.95
CA VAL A 8 -0.52 -6.86 -0.60
C VAL A 8 0.95 -7.08 -0.26
N GLU A 9 1.55 -8.19 -0.71
CA GLU A 9 2.98 -8.48 -0.52
C GLU A 9 3.90 -7.42 -1.16
N GLU A 10 3.54 -6.92 -2.36
CA GLU A 10 4.32 -5.88 -3.04
C GLU A 10 4.26 -4.56 -2.28
N ALA A 11 3.08 -4.22 -1.74
CA ALA A 11 2.92 -3.05 -0.89
C ALA A 11 3.73 -3.19 0.40
N LEU A 12 3.68 -4.34 1.07
CA LEU A 12 4.47 -4.62 2.28
C LEU A 12 5.97 -4.51 2.03
N LYS A 13 6.45 -4.99 0.88
CA LYS A 13 7.85 -4.84 0.49
C LYS A 13 8.25 -3.38 0.36
N ILE A 14 7.44 -2.55 -0.30
CA ILE A 14 7.70 -1.11 -0.44
C ILE A 14 7.76 -0.43 0.93
N LEU A 15 6.80 -0.73 1.81
CA LEU A 15 6.76 -0.19 3.17
C LEU A 15 8.03 -0.55 3.95
N GLY A 16 8.43 -1.83 3.91
CA GLY A 16 9.64 -2.33 4.58
C GLY A 16 10.94 -1.74 4.03
N ASP A 17 11.10 -1.73 2.70
CA ASP A 17 12.31 -1.24 2.03
C ASP A 17 12.55 0.26 2.29
N HIS A 18 11.47 1.04 2.35
CA HIS A 18 11.54 2.49 2.58
C HIS A 18 11.38 2.89 4.06
N ARG A 19 11.14 1.92 4.95
CA ARG A 19 10.87 2.14 6.40
C ARG A 19 9.77 3.17 6.63
N ILE A 20 8.65 3.01 5.93
CA ILE A 20 7.45 3.85 6.06
C ILE A 20 6.25 2.98 6.42
N ASP A 21 5.29 3.56 7.13
CA ASP A 21 4.13 2.82 7.64
C ASP A 21 2.92 2.84 6.67
N GLN A 22 2.94 3.78 5.72
CA GLN A 22 1.83 4.03 4.81
C GLN A 22 2.30 4.20 3.37
N VAL A 23 1.46 3.79 2.42
CA VAL A 23 1.70 4.00 1.00
C VAL A 23 0.43 4.48 0.29
N ILE A 24 0.59 5.50 -0.55
CA ILE A 24 -0.51 6.04 -1.36
C ILE A 24 -0.78 5.08 -2.53
N VAL A 25 -2.06 4.77 -2.72
CA VAL A 25 -2.58 4.05 -3.88
C VAL A 25 -2.91 5.07 -4.96
N ILE A 26 -2.28 4.93 -6.12
CA ILE A 26 -2.49 5.80 -7.28
C ILE A 26 -3.15 5.02 -8.41
N ASP A 27 -3.85 5.70 -9.32
CA ASP A 27 -4.33 5.12 -10.58
C ASP A 27 -3.29 5.24 -11.71
N SER A 28 -3.67 4.78 -12.91
CA SER A 28 -2.84 4.85 -14.12
C SER A 28 -2.49 6.28 -14.56
N ASP A 29 -3.30 7.27 -14.18
CA ASP A 29 -3.10 8.68 -14.50
C ASP A 29 -2.34 9.42 -13.38
N LEU A 30 -1.78 8.68 -12.41
CA LEU A 30 -1.05 9.16 -11.24
C LEU A 30 -1.92 9.97 -10.24
N HIS A 31 -3.24 9.82 -10.29
CA HIS A 31 -4.10 10.42 -9.28
C HIS A 31 -4.08 9.58 -8.01
N PRO A 32 -3.95 10.20 -6.82
CA PRO A 32 -4.10 9.49 -5.55
C PRO A 32 -5.57 9.11 -5.34
N ILE A 33 -5.86 7.82 -5.29
CA ILE A 33 -7.22 7.29 -5.13
C ILE A 33 -7.43 6.59 -3.78
N GLY A 34 -6.37 6.38 -3.01
CA GLY A 34 -6.46 5.72 -1.71
C GLY A 34 -5.17 5.77 -0.90
N LEU A 35 -5.25 5.24 0.32
CA LEU A 35 -4.15 5.12 1.27
C LEU A 35 -4.20 3.70 1.86
N LEU A 36 -3.03 3.07 1.98
CA LEU A 36 -2.89 1.78 2.65
C LEU A 36 -1.95 1.96 3.84
N ASP A 37 -2.44 1.65 5.04
CA ASP A 37 -1.66 1.60 6.28
C ASP A 37 -1.32 0.15 6.63
N ILE A 38 -0.10 -0.10 7.10
CA ILE A 38 0.30 -1.44 7.57
C ILE A 38 -0.59 -1.96 8.70
N GLN A 39 -1.14 -1.05 9.52
CA GLN A 39 -2.10 -1.40 10.57
C GLN A 39 -3.40 -1.98 10.00
N ASP A 40 -3.85 -1.52 8.84
CA ASP A 40 -5.04 -2.09 8.19
C ASP A 40 -4.79 -3.56 7.83
N ILE A 41 -3.58 -3.87 7.34
CA ILE A 41 -3.17 -5.24 6.98
C ILE A 41 -3.08 -6.13 8.21
N LEU A 42 -2.48 -5.64 9.31
CA LEU A 42 -2.36 -6.38 10.56
C LEU A 42 -3.73 -6.63 11.24
N ASN A 43 -4.68 -5.73 11.03
CA ASN A 43 -6.04 -5.86 11.56
C ASN A 43 -6.96 -6.75 10.71
N LEU A 44 -6.55 -7.11 9.48
CA LEU A 44 -7.22 -8.15 8.71
C LEU A 44 -6.97 -9.50 9.40
N LYS A 45 -7.90 -9.87 10.28
CA LYS A 45 -8.00 -11.25 10.77
C LYS A 45 -8.37 -12.16 9.59
N ILE A 46 -7.36 -12.82 9.05
CA ILE A 46 -7.50 -13.99 8.17
C ILE A 46 -7.76 -15.24 9.01
#